data_AF-A0A4Q7MWB6-F1
#
_entry.id   AF-A0A4Q7MWB6-F1
#
_cell.length_a   1.000
_cell.length_b   1.000
_cell.length_c   1.000
_cell.angle_alpha   90.00
_cell.angle_beta   90.00
_cell.angle_gamma   90.00
#
_symmetry.space_group_name_H-M   'P 1'
#
loop_
_entity.id
_entity.type
_entity.pdbx_description
1 polymer ?
#
loop_
_entity_poly.entity_id
_entity_poly.type
_entity_poly.pdbx_seq_one_letter_code
_entity_poly.pdbx_strand_id
1 'polypeptide(L)'
;MKCFKALISFVIIFLVVGCASLRRSVKNKKNTFTQEIIKFDTSLIKNKERSAFDILIATYADSINNMNEGKLPFFLTDVQFDYHHTGIFSPFHSPLPLRKLIFDKVDNCNSLILIIDADAEALKRKPQIENDISVEFIEYSYFDLAKKRIDELKCL
;
A
#
# COMPACT_ATOMS: atom_id res chain seq x y z
N MET A 1 4.66 39.81 59.61
CA MET A 1 4.58 38.62 58.72
C MET A 1 3.11 38.32 58.43
N LYS A 2 2.80 37.68 57.29
CA LYS A 2 1.48 37.65 56.61
C LYS A 2 1.25 39.01 55.89
N CYS A 3 1.29 39.18 54.55
CA CYS A 3 1.04 38.29 53.39
C CYS A 3 -0.39 37.73 53.39
N PHE A 4 -1.20 37.80 52.32
CA PHE A 4 -0.97 38.23 50.93
C PHE A 4 -2.34 38.45 50.21
N LYS A 5 -2.39 39.27 49.15
CA LYS A 5 -3.23 39.21 47.91
C LYS A 5 -3.91 40.53 47.48
N ALA A 6 -3.56 40.96 46.26
CA ALA A 6 -4.08 42.08 45.47
C ALA A 6 -5.47 41.74 44.86
N LEU A 7 -6.37 42.68 44.50
CA LEU A 7 -6.29 43.74 43.46
C LEU A 7 -5.94 43.12 42.07
N ILE A 8 -6.65 43.31 40.94
CA ILE A 8 -7.40 44.43 40.32
C ILE A 8 -8.49 43.83 39.39
N SER A 9 -9.77 44.21 39.42
CA SER A 9 -10.47 45.43 38.96
C SER A 9 -10.85 45.48 37.46
N PHE A 10 -12.17 45.56 37.26
CA PHE A 10 -12.97 45.75 36.03
C PHE A 10 -12.49 46.88 35.08
N VAL A 11 -12.31 46.55 33.79
CA VAL A 11 -12.22 47.41 32.59
C VAL A 11 -12.57 46.52 31.36
N ILE A 12 -13.38 46.84 30.34
CA ILE A 12 -14.38 47.89 30.03
C ILE A 12 -15.42 47.27 29.03
N ILE A 13 -16.53 47.95 28.71
CA ILE A 13 -17.52 47.54 27.66
C ILE A 13 -17.56 48.61 26.54
N PHE A 14 -18.04 48.25 25.34
CA PHE A 14 -18.25 49.07 24.12
C PHE A 14 -17.00 49.26 23.23
N LEU A 15 -17.09 49.34 21.89
CA LEU A 15 -18.23 49.69 21.02
C LEU A 15 -18.22 48.93 19.67
N VAL A 16 -19.40 48.88 19.02
CA VAL A 16 -19.64 48.40 17.64
C VAL A 16 -19.23 49.46 16.61
N VAL A 17 -18.64 49.07 15.47
CA VAL A 17 -18.94 49.54 14.09
C VAL A 17 -18.20 48.61 13.11
N GLY A 18 -18.85 48.21 12.01
CA GLY A 18 -18.27 47.29 11.03
C GLY A 18 -17.43 47.96 9.94
N CYS A 19 -16.67 47.15 9.20
CA CYS A 19 -16.12 47.53 7.90
C CYS A 19 -16.28 46.36 6.92
N ALA A 20 -16.73 46.66 5.71
CA ALA A 20 -16.95 45.67 4.66
C ALA A 20 -15.66 45.28 3.93
N SER A 21 -15.74 44.15 3.22
CA SER A 21 -14.92 43.82 2.03
C SER A 21 -13.38 43.91 2.10
N LEU A 22 -12.72 42.75 1.99
CA LEU A 22 -12.22 42.30 0.69
C LEU A 22 -11.84 40.80 0.71
N ARG A 23 -12.57 39.96 -0.04
CA ARG A 23 -12.29 38.52 -0.15
C ARG A 23 -11.23 38.27 -1.24
N ARG A 24 -9.94 38.51 -0.93
CA ARG A 24 -8.86 38.13 -1.86
C ARG A 24 -8.72 36.61 -1.94
N SER A 25 -9.09 36.07 -3.09
CA SER A 25 -8.92 34.65 -3.41
C SER A 25 -7.43 34.32 -3.57
N VAL A 26 -6.88 33.54 -2.65
CA VAL A 26 -5.57 32.89 -2.82
C VAL A 26 -5.83 31.46 -3.27
N LYS A 27 -5.66 31.19 -4.57
CA LYS A 27 -5.69 29.85 -5.15
C LYS A 27 -4.46 29.05 -4.71
N ASN A 28 -4.44 28.58 -3.47
CA ASN A 28 -3.54 27.51 -3.07
C ASN A 28 -4.01 26.20 -3.72
N LYS A 29 -3.45 25.91 -4.90
CA LYS A 29 -3.60 24.63 -5.61
C LYS A 29 -2.87 23.55 -4.81
N LYS A 30 -3.48 23.09 -3.71
CA LYS A 30 -3.14 21.82 -3.11
C LYS A 30 -3.44 20.75 -4.16
N ASN A 31 -2.41 20.12 -4.70
CA ASN A 31 -2.56 18.85 -5.40
C ASN A 31 -2.97 17.82 -4.35
N THR A 32 -4.27 17.74 -4.07
CA THR A 32 -4.86 16.64 -3.32
C THR A 32 -4.68 15.40 -4.18
N PHE A 33 -3.62 14.65 -3.92
CA PHE A 33 -3.44 13.32 -4.48
C PHE A 33 -4.59 12.46 -3.95
N THR A 34 -5.64 12.32 -4.74
CA THR A 34 -6.71 11.37 -4.47
C THR A 34 -6.11 10.00 -4.58
N GLN A 35 -5.79 9.40 -3.43
CA GLN A 35 -5.77 7.95 -3.32
C GLN A 35 -7.12 7.47 -3.86
N GLU A 36 -7.10 6.80 -5.00
CA GLU A 36 -8.26 6.06 -5.47
C GLU A 36 -8.47 4.92 -4.48
N ILE A 37 -9.34 5.17 -3.51
CA ILE A 37 -9.84 4.12 -2.61
C ILE A 37 -10.51 3.11 -3.51
N ILE A 38 -9.86 1.96 -3.69
CA ILE A 38 -10.39 0.81 -4.42
C ILE A 38 -11.72 0.47 -3.75
N LYS A 39 -12.83 0.85 -4.39
CA LYS A 39 -14.17 0.51 -3.91
C LYS A 39 -14.35 -0.98 -4.15
N PHE A 40 -14.15 -1.75 -3.10
CA PHE A 40 -14.36 -3.18 -3.12
C PHE A 40 -15.82 -3.50 -3.46
N ASP A 41 -16.05 -4.06 -4.65
CA ASP A 41 -17.38 -4.44 -5.10
C ASP A 41 -17.80 -5.74 -4.39
N THR A 42 -18.64 -5.59 -3.38
CA THR A 42 -19.17 -6.71 -2.58
C THR A 42 -20.10 -7.64 -3.37
N SER A 43 -20.50 -7.29 -4.60
CA SER A 43 -21.31 -8.17 -5.46
C SER A 43 -20.55 -9.42 -5.95
N LEU A 44 -19.21 -9.39 -5.90
CA LEU A 44 -18.34 -10.54 -6.21
C LEU A 44 -18.35 -11.63 -5.11
N ILE A 45 -18.90 -11.33 -3.92
CA ILE A 45 -19.05 -12.30 -2.80
C ILE A 45 -20.26 -13.22 -3.04
N LYS A 46 -20.30 -13.88 -4.20
CA LYS A 46 -21.19 -15.03 -4.49
C LYS A 46 -20.47 -16.38 -4.46
N ASN A 47 -19.16 -16.38 -4.24
CA ASN A 47 -18.35 -17.58 -4.12
C ASN A 47 -18.06 -17.93 -2.65
N LYS A 48 -18.69 -19.03 -2.24
CA LYS A 48 -18.37 -19.93 -1.12
C LYS A 48 -17.00 -19.70 -0.45
N GLU A 49 -17.03 -19.28 0.82
CA GLU A 49 -16.02 -19.56 1.87
C GLU A 49 -14.54 -19.26 1.56
N ARG A 50 -14.21 -18.26 0.75
CA ARG A 50 -12.82 -17.74 0.70
C ARG A 50 -12.54 -16.89 1.94
N SER A 51 -11.38 -17.09 2.56
CA SER A 51 -10.96 -16.24 3.68
C SER A 51 -10.63 -14.83 3.19
N ALA A 52 -10.67 -13.84 4.09
CA ALA A 52 -10.25 -12.47 3.76
C ALA A 52 -8.79 -12.42 3.26
N PHE A 53 -7.95 -13.35 3.75
CA PHE A 53 -6.59 -13.58 3.28
C PHE A 53 -6.57 -14.02 1.80
N ASP A 54 -7.30 -15.08 1.44
CA ASP A 54 -7.36 -15.58 0.05
C ASP A 54 -7.88 -14.52 -0.93
N ILE A 55 -8.85 -13.71 -0.51
CA ILE A 55 -9.39 -12.60 -1.29
C ILE A 55 -8.32 -11.54 -1.53
N LEU A 56 -7.50 -11.22 -0.52
CA LEU A 56 -6.40 -10.26 -0.67
C LEU A 56 -5.32 -10.78 -1.63
N ILE A 57 -4.87 -12.03 -1.46
CA ILE A 57 -3.89 -12.66 -2.38
C ILE A 57 -4.41 -12.62 -3.82
N ALA A 58 -5.67 -13.05 -4.03
CA ALA A 58 -6.30 -13.04 -5.34
C ALA A 58 -6.37 -11.62 -5.92
N THR A 59 -6.75 -10.61 -5.12
CA THR A 59 -6.84 -9.21 -5.59
C THR A 59 -5.50 -8.68 -6.11
N TYR A 60 -4.38 -8.97 -5.42
CA TYR A 60 -3.06 -8.58 -5.89
C TYR A 60 -2.59 -9.40 -7.09
N ALA A 61 -2.85 -10.70 -7.12
CA ALA A 61 -2.50 -11.57 -8.25
C ALA A 61 -3.29 -11.18 -9.52
N ASP A 62 -4.59 -10.90 -9.39
CA ASP A 62 -5.44 -10.39 -10.47
C ASP A 62 -4.92 -9.05 -11.01
N SER A 63 -4.34 -8.19 -10.16
CA SER A 63 -3.73 -6.94 -10.63
C SER A 63 -2.47 -7.15 -11.48
N ILE A 64 -1.74 -8.25 -11.30
CA ILE A 64 -0.65 -8.67 -12.20
C ILE A 64 -1.23 -9.35 -13.45
N ASN A 65 -2.14 -10.32 -13.27
CA ASN A 65 -2.73 -11.08 -14.37
C ASN A 65 -3.45 -10.20 -15.40
N ASN A 66 -4.03 -9.07 -14.95
CA ASN A 66 -4.69 -8.07 -15.80
C ASN A 66 -3.81 -6.83 -16.08
N MET A 67 -2.48 -6.98 -16.06
CA MET A 67 -1.56 -5.93 -16.50
C MET A 67 -1.72 -5.63 -17.99
N ASN A 68 -1.83 -4.34 -18.30
CA ASN A 68 -1.75 -3.81 -19.65
C ASN A 68 -0.32 -3.27 -19.89
N GLU A 69 0.10 -3.20 -21.15
CA GLU A 69 1.40 -2.65 -21.55
C GLU A 69 1.72 -1.31 -20.86
N GLY A 70 2.88 -1.22 -20.22
CA GLY A 70 3.43 0.02 -19.68
C GLY A 70 2.95 0.46 -18.29
N LYS A 71 2.06 -0.27 -17.58
CA LYS A 71 1.67 0.09 -16.20
C LYS A 71 1.78 -1.08 -15.21
N LEU A 72 2.84 -1.07 -14.41
CA LEU A 72 3.01 -1.95 -13.25
C LEU A 72 2.00 -1.61 -12.13
N PRO A 73 1.44 -2.61 -11.42
CA PRO A 73 0.74 -2.42 -10.17
C PRO A 73 1.61 -1.71 -9.12
N PHE A 74 1.04 -0.72 -8.42
CA PHE A 74 1.80 0.15 -7.50
C PHE A 74 2.57 -0.62 -6.42
N PHE A 75 1.99 -1.71 -5.90
CA PHE A 75 2.63 -2.50 -4.84
C PHE A 75 3.97 -3.12 -5.25
N LEU A 76 4.20 -3.38 -6.55
CA LEU A 76 5.50 -3.87 -7.05
C LEU A 76 6.65 -2.84 -6.88
N THR A 77 6.34 -1.59 -6.54
CA THR A 77 7.33 -0.57 -6.18
C THR A 77 7.68 -0.57 -4.69
N ASP A 78 6.86 -1.22 -3.86
CA ASP A 78 7.06 -1.33 -2.41
C ASP A 78 7.93 -2.54 -2.09
N VAL A 79 9.21 -2.27 -1.82
CA VAL A 79 10.23 -3.29 -1.53
C VAL A 79 9.98 -3.97 -0.17
N GLN A 80 9.33 -3.29 0.79
CA GLN A 80 9.04 -3.81 2.14
C GLN A 80 7.58 -4.28 2.30
N PHE A 81 6.90 -4.59 1.19
CA PHE A 81 5.49 -4.96 1.15
C PHE A 81 5.10 -6.08 2.13
N ASP A 82 5.94 -7.10 2.31
CA ASP A 82 5.68 -8.18 3.27
C ASP A 82 5.60 -7.66 4.73
N TYR A 83 6.46 -6.69 5.08
CA TYR A 83 6.54 -6.11 6.42
C TYR A 83 5.39 -5.13 6.68
N HIS A 84 5.01 -4.34 5.68
CA HIS A 84 3.82 -3.47 5.75
C HIS A 84 2.50 -4.24 5.92
N HIS A 85 2.47 -5.53 5.59
CA HIS A 85 1.30 -6.41 5.73
C HIS A 85 1.49 -7.51 6.79
N THR A 86 2.35 -7.30 7.79
CA THR A 86 2.63 -8.24 8.91
C THR A 86 1.41 -8.68 9.74
N GLY A 87 0.27 -8.00 9.65
CA GLY A 87 -0.99 -8.50 10.20
C GLY A 87 -1.61 -9.68 9.43
N ILE A 88 -0.98 -10.09 8.32
CA ILE A 88 -1.55 -10.94 7.26
C ILE A 88 -0.54 -12.05 6.90
N PHE A 89 -0.16 -12.87 7.87
CA PHE A 89 0.70 -14.04 7.65
C PHE A 89 -0.09 -15.32 7.34
N SER A 90 0.47 -16.15 6.47
CA SER A 90 -0.05 -17.48 6.12
C SER A 90 -0.08 -18.43 7.34
N PRO A 91 -1.10 -19.30 7.48
CA PRO A 91 -1.26 -20.13 8.68
C PRO A 91 -0.14 -21.17 8.94
N PHE A 92 0.55 -20.95 10.05
CA PHE A 92 1.04 -21.92 11.06
C PHE A 92 2.05 -23.04 10.75
N HIS A 93 2.37 -23.42 9.52
CA HIS A 93 3.34 -24.53 9.29
C HIS A 93 4.61 -24.20 8.49
N SER A 94 4.56 -23.20 7.61
CA SER A 94 5.75 -22.45 7.15
C SER A 94 5.25 -21.07 6.70
N PRO A 95 5.70 -19.95 7.31
CA PRO A 95 5.38 -18.64 6.77
C PRO A 95 6.01 -18.51 5.39
N LEU A 96 5.21 -18.11 4.41
CA LEU A 96 5.68 -17.63 3.12
C LEU A 96 5.44 -16.12 3.05
N PRO A 97 6.34 -15.34 2.41
CA PRO A 97 6.11 -13.91 2.20
C PRO A 97 4.86 -13.71 1.36
N LEU A 98 4.15 -12.62 1.64
CA LEU A 98 2.92 -12.24 0.95
C LEU A 98 3.18 -12.12 -0.57
N ARG A 99 4.35 -11.61 -0.95
CA ARG A 99 4.80 -11.55 -2.36
C ARG A 99 4.90 -12.94 -3.01
N LYS A 100 5.45 -13.98 -2.37
CA LYS A 100 5.50 -15.33 -2.96
C LYS A 100 4.09 -15.89 -3.17
N LEU A 101 3.21 -15.74 -2.17
CA LEU A 101 1.82 -16.20 -2.25
C LEU A 101 1.02 -15.52 -3.36
N ILE A 102 1.28 -14.24 -3.62
CA ILE A 102 0.73 -13.51 -4.77
C ILE A 102 1.23 -14.11 -6.08
N PHE A 103 2.55 -14.27 -6.24
CA PHE A 103 3.15 -14.83 -7.46
C PHE A 103 2.73 -16.29 -7.72
N ASP A 104 2.46 -17.08 -6.67
CA ASP A 104 1.89 -18.44 -6.80
C ASP A 104 0.48 -18.48 -7.41
N LYS A 105 -0.24 -17.35 -7.41
CA LYS A 105 -1.55 -17.18 -8.06
C LYS A 105 -1.48 -16.49 -9.41
N VAL A 106 -0.32 -15.94 -9.81
CA VAL A 106 -0.12 -15.41 -11.17
C VAL A 106 0.01 -16.58 -12.14
N ASP A 107 -0.72 -16.50 -13.25
CA ASP A 107 -0.76 -17.50 -14.33
C ASP A 107 -0.60 -16.87 -15.73
N ASN A 108 -0.72 -15.54 -15.86
CA ASN A 108 -0.43 -14.82 -17.10
C ASN A 108 1.08 -14.69 -17.35
N CYS A 109 1.63 -15.55 -18.20
CA CYS A 109 3.02 -15.50 -18.67
C CYS A 109 3.45 -14.13 -19.22
N ASN A 110 2.59 -13.44 -19.97
CA ASN A 110 2.93 -12.15 -20.56
C ASN A 110 3.09 -11.07 -19.48
N SER A 111 2.24 -11.07 -18.46
CA SER A 111 2.39 -10.17 -17.30
C SER A 111 3.68 -10.41 -16.53
N LEU A 112 4.09 -11.67 -16.37
CA LEU A 112 5.36 -12.01 -15.73
C LEU A 112 6.56 -11.52 -16.56
N ILE A 113 6.52 -11.72 -17.88
CA ILE A 113 7.55 -11.20 -18.81
C ILE A 113 7.62 -9.66 -18.73
N LEU A 114 6.47 -8.97 -18.72
CA LEU A 114 6.43 -7.51 -18.53
C LEU A 114 7.05 -7.03 -17.20
N ILE A 115 7.03 -7.86 -16.14
CA ILE A 115 7.73 -7.55 -14.87
C ILE A 115 9.25 -7.75 -15.00
N ILE A 116 9.70 -8.72 -15.81
CA ILE A 116 11.13 -8.95 -16.08
C ILE A 116 11.72 -7.86 -16.99
N ASP A 117 10.97 -7.48 -18.03
CA ASP A 117 11.39 -6.51 -19.04
C ASP A 117 11.23 -5.06 -18.58
N ALA A 118 10.47 -4.82 -17.50
CA ALA A 118 10.38 -3.51 -16.87
C ALA A 118 11.71 -3.13 -16.22
N ASP A 119 12.41 -2.15 -16.78
CA ASP A 119 13.65 -1.59 -16.23
C ASP A 119 13.41 -0.67 -15.01
N ALA A 120 12.72 -1.21 -14.01
CA ALA A 120 12.42 -0.54 -12.75
C ALA A 120 13.28 -1.14 -11.64
N GLU A 121 14.29 -0.40 -11.18
CA GLU A 121 15.20 -0.82 -10.11
C GLU A 121 14.48 -1.28 -8.83
N ALA A 122 13.28 -0.77 -8.55
CA ALA A 122 12.46 -1.24 -7.44
C ALA A 122 12.13 -2.74 -7.49
N LEU A 123 11.96 -3.32 -8.68
CA LEU A 123 11.64 -4.74 -8.88
C LEU A 123 12.83 -5.66 -8.56
N LYS A 124 14.05 -5.18 -8.79
CA LYS A 124 15.32 -5.91 -8.63
C LYS A 124 15.86 -5.82 -7.20
N ARG A 125 15.39 -4.87 -6.38
CA ARG A 125 15.80 -4.73 -4.98
C ARG A 125 15.18 -5.82 -4.11
N LYS A 126 16.03 -6.47 -3.31
CA LYS A 126 15.63 -7.36 -2.23
C LYS A 126 15.09 -6.54 -1.04
N PRO A 127 14.14 -7.05 -0.24
CA PRO A 127 13.78 -6.44 1.03
C PRO A 127 14.96 -6.41 1.99
N GLN A 128 14.96 -5.41 2.88
CA GLN A 128 15.84 -5.44 4.06
C GLN A 128 15.13 -6.31 5.09
N ILE A 129 15.75 -7.43 5.46
CA ILE A 129 15.13 -8.38 6.40
C ILE A 129 15.07 -7.73 7.77
N GLU A 130 13.85 -7.50 8.26
CA GLU A 130 13.62 -7.03 9.62
C GLU A 130 13.46 -8.24 10.56
N ASN A 131 14.29 -8.27 11.61
CA ASN A 131 14.43 -9.35 12.61
C ASN A 131 15.14 -10.62 12.09
N ASP A 132 15.69 -11.42 13.01
CA ASP A 132 16.41 -12.69 12.73
C ASP A 132 15.45 -13.85 12.38
N ILE A 133 14.43 -13.60 11.55
CA ILE A 133 13.43 -14.59 11.16
C ILE A 133 13.84 -15.23 9.83
N SER A 134 14.15 -16.54 9.87
CA SER A 134 14.35 -17.33 8.65
C SER A 134 12.99 -17.69 8.03
N VAL A 135 12.68 -17.12 6.88
CA VAL A 135 11.44 -17.32 6.12
C VAL A 135 11.83 -17.66 4.68
N GLU A 136 11.28 -18.73 4.11
CA GLU A 136 11.61 -19.13 2.73
C GLU A 136 11.17 -18.04 1.75
N PHE A 137 11.99 -17.77 0.72
CA PHE A 137 11.78 -16.71 -0.28
C PHE A 137 11.74 -15.26 0.22
N ILE A 138 11.91 -14.96 1.52
CA ILE A 138 11.81 -13.58 2.02
C ILE A 138 12.82 -12.65 1.33
N GLU A 139 14.05 -13.13 1.12
CA GLU A 139 15.13 -12.38 0.48
C GLU A 139 14.94 -12.16 -1.03
N TYR A 140 13.92 -12.75 -1.66
CA TYR A 140 13.73 -12.67 -3.11
C TYR A 140 13.17 -11.29 -3.46
N SER A 141 13.64 -10.69 -4.55
CA SER A 141 13.05 -9.48 -5.13
C SER A 141 11.77 -9.83 -5.92
N TYR A 142 10.98 -8.84 -6.35
CA TYR A 142 9.84 -9.08 -7.25
C TYR A 142 10.28 -9.73 -8.57
N PHE A 143 11.44 -9.32 -9.08
CA PHE A 143 12.06 -9.88 -10.28
C PHE A 143 12.45 -11.35 -10.10
N ASP A 144 13.02 -11.72 -8.95
CA ASP A 144 13.38 -13.12 -8.65
C ASP A 144 12.14 -14.02 -8.54
N LEU A 145 11.07 -13.52 -7.90
CA LEU A 145 9.78 -14.23 -7.81
C LEU A 145 9.12 -14.38 -9.19
N ALA A 146 9.17 -13.35 -10.04
CA ALA A 146 8.67 -13.39 -11.40
C ALA A 146 9.42 -14.43 -12.26
N LYS A 147 10.75 -14.46 -12.21
CA LYS A 147 11.56 -15.48 -12.91
C LYS A 147 11.23 -16.90 -12.45
N LYS A 148 11.25 -17.13 -11.13
CA LYS A 148 10.90 -18.43 -10.56
C LYS A 148 9.51 -18.88 -11.02
N ARG A 149 8.55 -17.95 -11.14
CA ARG A 149 7.19 -18.26 -11.60
C ARG A 149 7.11 -18.57 -13.10
N ILE A 150 7.88 -17.88 -13.94
CA ILE A 150 8.05 -18.19 -15.37
C ILE A 150 8.56 -19.63 -15.56
N ASP A 151 9.56 -20.04 -14.77
CA ASP A 151 10.13 -21.39 -14.79
C ASP A 151 9.11 -22.45 -14.31
N GLU A 152 8.38 -22.17 -13.22
CA GLU A 152 7.32 -23.03 -12.68
C GLU A 152 6.19 -23.27 -13.71
N LEU A 153 5.79 -22.23 -14.45
CA LEU A 153 4.73 -22.28 -15.46
C LEU A 153 5.19 -22.79 -16.83
N LYS A 154 6.51 -22.84 -17.08
CA LYS A 154 7.12 -23.16 -18.40
C LYS A 154 6.63 -22.21 -19.51
N CYS A 155 6.71 -20.91 -19.23
CA CYS A 155 6.34 -19.87 -20.21
C CYS A 155 7.34 -19.75 -21.39
N LEU A 156 8.50 -20.39 -21.31
CA LEU A 156 9.62 -20.37 -22.26
C LEU A 156 10.18 -21.79 -22.46
#